data_AF-A0AAF3FDT7-F1
#
_entry.id   AF-A0AAF3FDT7-F1
#
_cell.length_a   1.000
_cell.length_b   1.000
_cell.length_c   1.000
_cell.angle_alpha   90.00
_cell.angle_beta   90.00
_cell.angle_gamma   90.00
#
_symmetry.space_group_name_H-M   'P 1'
#
loop_
_entity.id
_entity.type
_entity.pdbx_description
1 polymer ?
#
loop_
_entity_poly.entity_id
_entity_poly.type
_entity_poly.pdbx_seq_one_letter_code
_entity_poly.pdbx_strand_id
1 'polypeptide(L)'
;MTKLLHIWLHVFCRTFMFLYEFEWILFTGAANSAPFLLVVSLFRQHCVGVSSLSWFWIVVERHTATHYLIDYESNTRPQIAVILIFTHVVTSFSMAAALLMGAAYDIVITLCIGAPLYAATQIYLTMMLYYLRKYNKRVITEISRDPFKGKRYSLATKYQLNENLRGLEILRRLLLSATLFNSFIGLFITIAYGFFNESSPIAQILFSFLDMLIGLWV
;
A
#
# COMPACT_ATOMS: atom_id res chain seq x y z
N MET A 1 9.13 15.11 2.65
CA MET A 1 8.55 15.84 3.80
C MET A 1 7.20 15.26 4.23
N THR A 2 6.28 14.97 3.31
CA THR A 2 4.96 14.35 3.60
C THR A 2 5.03 12.98 4.26
N LYS A 3 5.94 12.07 3.84
CA LYS A 3 6.12 10.76 4.49
C LYS A 3 6.56 10.85 5.94
N LEU A 4 7.50 11.75 6.25
CA LEU A 4 7.95 12.01 7.63
C LEU A 4 6.81 12.55 8.49
N LEU A 5 6.00 13.47 7.96
CA LEU A 5 4.83 13.98 8.66
C LEU A 5 3.83 12.86 9.02
N HIS A 6 3.54 11.95 8.08
CA HIS A 6 2.65 10.81 8.34
C HIS A 6 3.20 9.85 9.40
N ILE A 7 4.51 9.57 9.37
CA ILE A 7 5.17 8.74 10.39
C ILE A 7 5.09 9.43 11.76
N TRP A 8 5.42 10.71 11.85
CA TRP A 8 5.34 11.47 13.10
C TRP A 8 3.90 11.56 13.64
N LEU A 9 2.92 11.77 12.77
CA LEU A 9 1.51 11.79 13.13
C LEU A 9 1.05 10.42 13.64
N HIS A 10 1.45 9.34 12.96
CA HIS A 10 1.13 7.98 13.37
C HIS A 10 1.74 7.63 14.72
N VAL A 11 3.03 7.93 14.93
CA VAL A 11 3.72 7.72 16.21
C VAL A 11 3.07 8.54 17.32
N PHE A 12 2.76 9.82 17.06
CA PHE A 12 2.10 10.70 18.02
C PHE A 12 0.72 10.17 18.44
N CYS A 13 -0.14 9.78 17.49
CA CYS A 13 -1.43 9.18 17.78
C CYS A 13 -1.29 7.86 18.57
N ARG A 14 -0.27 7.06 18.27
CA ARG A 14 0.02 5.80 18.97
C ARG A 14 0.43 6.04 20.43
N THR A 15 1.35 6.97 20.67
CA THR A 15 1.77 7.34 22.02
C THR A 15 0.59 7.85 22.82
N PHE A 16 -0.30 8.64 22.22
CA PHE A 16 -1.49 9.15 22.91
C PHE A 16 -2.49 8.05 23.28
N MET A 17 -2.76 7.10 22.38
CA MET A 17 -3.61 5.93 22.67
C MET A 17 -2.99 5.04 23.75
N PHE A 18 -1.67 4.82 23.70
CA PHE A 18 -0.96 4.05 24.71
C PHE A 18 -1.04 4.71 26.10
N LEU A 19 -0.89 6.04 26.17
CA LEU A 19 -1.05 6.80 27.42
C LEU A 19 -2.48 6.74 27.97
N TYR A 20 -3.47 6.62 27.09
CA TYR A 20 -4.87 6.42 27.48
C TYR A 20 -5.15 5.00 27.97
N GLU A 21 -4.66 3.97 27.25
CA GLU A 21 -4.81 2.55 27.63
C GLU A 21 -4.15 2.23 28.97
N PHE A 22 -3.05 2.90 29.33
CA PHE A 22 -2.39 2.78 30.64
C PHE A 22 -3.01 3.64 31.75
N GLU A 23 -4.16 4.26 31.49
CA GLU A 23 -4.89 5.15 32.42
C GLU A 23 -4.06 6.34 32.95
N TRP A 24 -2.93 6.68 32.31
CA TRP A 24 -2.16 7.87 32.68
C TRP A 24 -2.87 9.16 32.28
N ILE A 25 -3.82 9.07 31.33
CA ILE A 25 -4.73 10.15 30.94
C ILE A 25 -6.17 9.66 31.17
N LEU A 26 -6.77 10.06 32.29
CA LEU A 26 -8.18 9.79 32.60
C LEU A 26 -9.08 10.86 31.97
N PHE A 27 -9.75 10.52 30.87
CA PHE A 27 -10.92 11.27 30.42
C PHE A 27 -12.11 10.85 31.27
N THR A 28 -12.49 11.70 32.22
CA THR A 28 -13.68 11.51 33.06
C THR A 28 -14.95 11.67 32.23
N GLY A 29 -15.43 10.57 31.65
CA GLY A 29 -16.69 10.53 30.91
C GLY A 29 -16.87 9.20 30.16
N ALA A 30 -18.11 8.71 30.09
CA ALA A 30 -18.46 7.47 29.37
C ALA A 30 -17.84 7.44 27.95
N ALA A 31 -17.49 6.26 27.44
CA ALA A 31 -16.82 6.06 26.14
C ALA A 31 -17.44 6.82 24.93
N ASN A 32 -18.69 7.27 25.04
CA ASN A 32 -19.41 8.12 24.07
C ASN A 32 -19.10 9.63 24.17
N SER A 33 -18.27 10.08 25.11
CA SER A 33 -18.07 11.51 25.45
C SER A 33 -16.70 12.08 25.08
N ALA A 34 -15.85 11.29 24.41
CA ALA A 34 -14.54 11.72 23.92
C ALA A 34 -14.50 11.71 22.38
N PRO A 35 -15.16 12.66 21.67
CA PRO A 35 -15.10 12.76 20.20
C PRO A 35 -13.66 12.88 19.69
N PHE A 36 -12.76 13.40 20.54
CA PHE A 36 -11.33 13.46 20.28
C PHE A 36 -10.70 12.07 20.07
N LEU A 37 -11.04 11.07 20.90
CA LEU A 37 -10.50 9.71 20.76
C LEU A 37 -10.94 9.09 19.43
N LEU A 38 -12.19 9.28 19.04
CA LEU A 38 -12.71 8.77 17.76
C LEU A 38 -11.97 9.40 16.56
N VAL A 39 -11.70 10.71 16.61
CA VAL A 39 -10.91 11.40 15.58
C VAL A 39 -9.48 10.86 15.54
N VAL A 40 -8.82 10.68 16.69
CA VAL A 40 -7.46 10.13 16.77
C VAL A 40 -7.42 8.70 16.21
N SER A 41 -8.39 7.85 16.55
CA SER A 41 -8.49 6.49 16.03
C SER A 41 -8.74 6.47 14.52
N LEU A 42 -9.57 7.39 13.98
CA LEU A 42 -9.81 7.54 12.54
C LEU A 42 -8.54 7.93 11.78
N PHE A 43 -7.80 8.92 12.27
CA PHE A 43 -6.55 9.34 11.65
C PHE A 43 -5.50 8.22 11.71
N ARG A 44 -5.41 7.49 12.82
CA ARG A 44 -4.53 6.32 12.92
C ARG A 44 -4.87 5.29 11.85
N GLN A 45 -6.15 4.92 11.76
CA GLN A 45 -6.59 3.90 10.81
C GLN A 45 -6.44 4.35 9.36
N HIS A 46 -6.59 5.65 9.09
CA HIS A 46 -6.30 6.25 7.80
C HIS A 46 -4.82 6.11 7.43
N CYS A 47 -3.90 6.42 8.35
CA CYS A 47 -2.46 6.27 8.11
C CYS A 47 -2.08 4.82 7.77
N VAL A 48 -2.65 3.84 8.48
CA VAL A 48 -2.47 2.42 8.16
C VAL A 48 -3.00 2.11 6.77
N GLY A 49 -4.23 2.56 6.45
CA GLY A 49 -4.83 2.37 5.13
C GLY A 49 -4.05 3.03 3.99
N VAL A 50 -3.44 4.20 4.21
CA VAL A 50 -2.56 4.87 3.23
C VAL A 50 -1.39 3.96 2.91
N SER A 51 -0.71 3.44 3.92
CA SER A 51 0.51 2.63 3.74
C SER A 51 0.23 1.28 3.13
N SER A 52 -0.85 0.60 3.53
CA SER A 52 -1.25 -0.67 2.94
C SER A 52 -1.66 -0.53 1.46
N LEU A 53 -2.44 0.49 1.12
CA LEU A 53 -2.92 0.71 -0.25
C LEU A 53 -1.89 1.39 -1.16
N SER A 54 -0.83 1.98 -0.61
CA SER A 54 0.21 2.67 -1.39
C SER A 54 0.81 1.78 -2.46
N TRP A 55 1.03 0.50 -2.16
CA TRP A 55 1.58 -0.47 -3.10
C TRP A 55 0.71 -0.63 -4.34
N PHE A 56 -0.60 -0.72 -4.17
CA PHE A 56 -1.55 -0.81 -5.27
C PHE A 56 -1.50 0.45 -6.14
N TRP A 57 -1.53 1.63 -5.53
CA TRP A 57 -1.51 2.90 -6.26
C TRP A 57 -0.19 3.15 -7.00
N ILE A 58 0.95 2.72 -6.46
CA ILE A 58 2.24 2.74 -7.17
C ILE A 58 2.19 1.83 -8.41
N VAL A 59 1.52 0.66 -8.33
CA VAL A 59 1.35 -0.21 -9.50
C VAL A 59 0.47 0.46 -10.56
N VAL A 60 -0.62 1.12 -10.15
CA VAL A 60 -1.47 1.89 -11.08
C VAL A 60 -0.68 3.03 -11.72
N GLU A 61 0.08 3.80 -10.95
CA GLU A 61 0.96 4.86 -11.46
C GLU A 61 1.92 4.31 -12.53
N ARG A 62 2.57 3.17 -12.25
CA ARG A 62 3.50 2.54 -13.19
C ARG A 62 2.81 1.97 -14.43
N HIS A 63 1.59 1.46 -14.29
CA HIS A 63 0.78 1.07 -15.43
C HIS A 63 0.47 2.28 -16.31
N THR A 64 0.06 3.39 -15.72
CA THR A 64 -0.24 4.62 -16.46
C THR A 64 1.01 5.19 -17.15
N ALA A 65 2.16 5.21 -16.47
CA ALA A 65 3.43 5.63 -17.06
C ALA A 65 3.85 4.73 -18.25
N THR A 66 3.59 3.43 -18.15
CA THR A 66 3.83 2.47 -19.22
C THR A 66 2.88 2.67 -20.40
N HIS A 67 1.60 2.94 -20.14
CA HIS A 67 0.60 3.14 -21.18
C HIS A 67 0.90 4.40 -22.01
N TYR A 68 1.33 5.47 -21.36
CA TYR A 68 1.67 6.74 -22.01
C TYR A 68 3.14 6.87 -22.41
N LEU A 69 3.90 5.77 -22.51
CA LEU A 69 5.33 5.77 -22.83
C LEU A 69 5.65 6.52 -24.14
N ILE A 70 4.77 6.42 -25.15
CA ILE A 70 5.00 7.00 -26.48
C ILE A 70 4.89 8.54 -26.44
N ASP A 71 3.95 9.07 -25.67
CA ASP A 71 3.64 10.51 -25.59
C ASP A 71 4.03 11.10 -24.24
N TYR A 72 5.05 10.52 -23.60
CA TYR A 72 5.46 10.90 -22.26
C TYR A 72 6.16 12.28 -22.27
N GLU A 73 7.01 12.54 -23.26
CA GLU A 73 7.76 13.80 -23.37
C GLU A 73 6.96 14.93 -24.02
N SER A 74 5.96 14.59 -24.84
CA SER A 74 5.18 15.57 -25.60
C SER A 74 4.04 16.19 -24.79
N ASN A 75 3.54 15.47 -23.77
CA ASN A 75 2.35 15.88 -23.02
C ASN A 75 2.53 15.69 -21.52
N THR A 76 2.62 16.81 -20.79
CA THR A 76 2.54 16.79 -19.33
C THR A 76 1.09 16.55 -18.90
N ARG A 77 0.86 15.56 -18.02
CA ARG A 77 -0.48 15.15 -17.57
C ARG A 77 -0.60 15.21 -16.05
N PRO A 78 -0.54 16.41 -15.42
CA PRO A 78 -0.60 16.54 -13.96
C PRO A 78 -1.94 16.04 -13.39
N GLN A 79 -3.01 16.07 -14.19
CA GLN A 79 -4.34 15.57 -13.83
C GLN A 79 -4.31 14.10 -13.36
N ILE A 80 -3.47 13.26 -13.97
CA ILE A 80 -3.35 11.85 -13.60
C ILE A 80 -2.82 11.72 -12.17
N ALA A 81 -1.78 12.48 -11.83
CA ALA A 81 -1.22 12.46 -10.49
C ALA A 81 -2.23 12.97 -9.44
N VAL A 82 -2.96 14.04 -9.76
CA VAL A 82 -4.01 14.57 -8.87
C VAL A 82 -5.11 13.55 -8.64
N ILE A 83 -5.60 12.89 -9.70
CA ILE A 83 -6.62 11.85 -9.59
C ILE A 83 -6.11 10.69 -8.73
N LEU A 84 -4.90 10.19 -8.99
CA LEU A 84 -4.30 9.08 -8.23
C LEU A 84 -4.18 9.41 -6.73
N ILE A 85 -3.66 10.58 -6.39
CA ILE A 85 -3.52 11.02 -5.00
C ILE A 85 -4.89 11.16 -4.34
N PHE A 86 -5.85 11.80 -5.03
CA PHE A 86 -7.19 12.00 -4.51
C PHE A 86 -7.90 10.67 -4.25
N THR A 87 -7.87 9.74 -5.21
CA THR A 87 -8.48 8.42 -5.05
C THR A 87 -7.78 7.60 -3.97
N HIS A 88 -6.46 7.73 -3.82
CA HIS A 88 -5.72 7.07 -2.75
C HIS A 88 -6.19 7.57 -1.38
N VAL A 89 -6.23 8.89 -1.17
CA VAL A 89 -6.69 9.48 0.10
C VAL A 89 -8.14 9.07 0.41
N VAL A 90 -9.04 9.14 -0.57
CA VAL A 90 -10.46 8.77 -0.38
C VAL A 90 -10.60 7.29 -0.03
N THR A 91 -9.95 6.38 -0.77
CA THR A 91 -10.02 4.95 -0.48
C THR A 91 -9.44 4.60 0.89
N SER A 92 -8.35 5.24 1.31
CA SER A 92 -7.78 5.06 2.65
C SER A 92 -8.69 5.57 3.77
N PHE A 93 -9.38 6.70 3.59
CA PHE A 93 -10.39 7.17 4.54
C PHE A 93 -11.61 6.24 4.60
N SER A 94 -12.10 5.76 3.46
CA SER A 94 -13.21 4.80 3.42
C SER A 94 -12.86 3.49 4.14
N MET A 95 -11.64 2.98 3.95
CA MET A 95 -11.13 1.81 4.69
C MET A 95 -11.06 2.09 6.19
N ALA A 96 -10.56 3.25 6.59
CA ALA A 96 -10.50 3.65 8.00
C ALA A 96 -11.87 3.70 8.66
N ALA A 97 -12.85 4.34 8.02
CA ALA A 97 -14.22 4.44 8.51
C ALA A 97 -14.89 3.06 8.60
N ALA A 98 -14.70 2.19 7.59
CA ALA A 98 -15.27 0.84 7.59
C ALA A 98 -14.76 -0.03 8.75
N LEU A 99 -13.45 0.08 9.07
CA LEU A 99 -12.84 -0.63 10.18
C LEU A 99 -13.34 -0.11 11.53
N LEU A 100 -13.50 1.21 11.68
CA LEU A 100 -14.01 1.84 12.90
C LEU A 100 -15.48 1.54 13.19
N MET A 101 -16.32 1.43 12.16
CA MET A 101 -17.74 1.14 12.32
C MET A 101 -18.04 -0.32 12.64
N GLY A 102 -17.02 -1.17 12.83
CA GLY A 102 -17.19 -2.59 13.18
C GLY A 102 -17.83 -3.42 12.06
N ALA A 103 -18.00 -2.86 10.86
CA ALA A 103 -18.49 -3.57 9.67
C ALA A 103 -17.46 -4.60 9.14
N ALA A 104 -16.32 -4.71 9.82
CA ALA A 104 -15.14 -5.43 9.42
C ALA A 104 -14.61 -6.23 10.61
N TYR A 105 -14.83 -7.55 10.62
CA TYR A 105 -14.03 -8.43 11.46
C TYR A 105 -12.57 -8.32 10.98
N ASP A 106 -11.71 -7.67 11.78
CA ASP A 106 -10.33 -7.26 11.43
C ASP A 106 -9.49 -8.38 10.79
N ILE A 107 -9.68 -9.62 11.25
CA ILE A 107 -8.99 -10.81 10.74
C ILE A 107 -9.55 -11.27 9.40
N VAL A 108 -10.88 -11.31 9.26
CA VAL A 108 -11.55 -11.85 8.08
C VAL A 108 -11.33 -10.95 6.87
N ILE A 109 -11.38 -9.63 7.03
CA ILE A 109 -11.12 -8.70 5.93
C ILE A 109 -9.63 -8.73 5.53
N THR A 110 -8.71 -8.76 6.50
CA THR A 110 -7.27 -8.80 6.21
C THR A 110 -6.87 -10.08 5.48
N LEU A 111 -7.40 -11.25 5.88
CA LEU A 111 -7.11 -12.54 5.25
C LEU A 111 -7.92 -12.79 3.98
N CYS A 112 -9.22 -12.52 3.96
CA CYS A 112 -10.10 -12.88 2.85
C CYS A 112 -10.14 -11.83 1.73
N ILE A 113 -9.79 -10.58 2.00
CA ILE A 113 -9.78 -9.50 1.00
C ILE A 113 -8.35 -9.02 0.74
N GLY A 114 -7.57 -8.80 1.80
CA GLY A 114 -6.19 -8.32 1.69
C GLY A 114 -5.27 -9.29 0.94
N ALA A 115 -5.19 -10.55 1.35
CA ALA A 115 -4.29 -11.52 0.73
C ALA A 115 -4.60 -11.77 -0.76
N PRO A 116 -5.87 -11.94 -1.20
CA PRO A 116 -6.20 -12.02 -2.61
C PRO A 116 -5.85 -10.77 -3.41
N LEU A 117 -6.03 -9.57 -2.82
CA LEU A 117 -5.67 -8.31 -3.48
C LEU A 117 -4.16 -8.21 -3.72
N TYR A 118 -3.33 -8.57 -2.73
CA TYR A 118 -1.88 -8.61 -2.88
C TYR A 118 -1.45 -9.65 -3.93
N ALA A 119 -2.05 -10.84 -3.91
CA ALA A 119 -1.78 -11.88 -4.90
C ALA A 119 -2.16 -11.43 -6.32
N ALA A 120 -3.33 -10.81 -6.49
CA ALA A 120 -3.78 -10.24 -7.77
C ALA A 120 -2.81 -9.15 -8.27
N THR A 121 -2.34 -8.27 -7.37
CA THR A 121 -1.38 -7.22 -7.69
C THR A 121 -0.03 -7.79 -8.15
N GLN A 122 0.43 -8.87 -7.52
CA GLN A 122 1.65 -9.60 -7.93
C GLN A 122 1.53 -10.25 -9.30
N ILE A 123 0.40 -10.91 -9.57
CA ILE A 123 0.10 -11.51 -10.87
C ILE A 123 0.09 -10.42 -11.94
N TYR A 124 -0.60 -9.31 -11.67
CA TYR A 124 -0.69 -8.17 -12.58
C TYR A 124 0.68 -7.58 -12.91
N LEU A 125 1.53 -7.33 -11.91
CA LEU A 125 2.91 -6.85 -12.12
C LEU A 125 3.73 -7.82 -12.97
N THR A 126 3.57 -9.12 -12.74
CA THR A 126 4.27 -10.16 -13.52
C THR A 126 3.81 -10.15 -14.97
N MET A 127 2.50 -10.02 -15.21
CA MET A 127 1.95 -9.88 -16.56
C MET A 127 2.45 -8.62 -17.27
N MET A 128 2.50 -7.49 -16.56
CA MET A 128 2.99 -6.22 -17.12
C MET A 128 4.48 -6.30 -17.48
N LEU A 129 5.30 -6.89 -16.61
CA LEU A 129 6.71 -7.16 -16.91
C LEU A 129 6.88 -8.06 -18.14
N TYR A 130 6.08 -9.12 -18.24
CA TYR A 130 6.10 -10.01 -19.39
C TYR A 130 5.71 -9.26 -20.68
N TYR A 131 4.65 -8.46 -20.63
CA TYR A 131 4.19 -7.65 -21.76
C TYR A 131 5.27 -6.66 -22.22
N LEU A 132 5.90 -5.92 -21.29
CA LEU A 132 6.95 -4.95 -21.63
C LEU A 132 8.18 -5.61 -22.24
N ARG A 133 8.62 -6.75 -21.68
CA ARG A 133 9.74 -7.51 -22.23
C ARG A 133 9.44 -8.01 -23.64
N LYS A 134 8.22 -8.49 -23.87
CA LYS A 134 7.75 -8.94 -25.19
C LYS A 134 7.67 -7.78 -26.17
N TYR A 135 7.16 -6.63 -25.76
CA TYR A 135 7.13 -5.40 -26.55
C TYR A 135 8.54 -4.96 -26.94
N ASN A 136 9.47 -4.86 -25.97
CA ASN A 136 10.86 -4.52 -26.21
C ASN A 136 11.53 -5.47 -27.23
N LYS A 137 11.34 -6.78 -27.06
CA LYS A 137 11.89 -7.80 -27.98
C LYS A 137 11.31 -7.68 -29.38
N ARG A 138 10.00 -7.45 -29.51
CA ARG A 138 9.33 -7.24 -30.81
C ARG A 138 9.89 -6.02 -31.53
N VAL A 139 9.98 -4.89 -30.84
CA VAL A 139 10.48 -3.64 -31.42
C VAL A 139 11.94 -3.78 -31.86
N ILE A 140 12.80 -4.41 -31.05
CA ILE A 140 14.19 -4.70 -31.45
C ILE A 140 14.22 -5.58 -32.70
N THR A 141 13.40 -6.64 -32.75
CA THR A 141 13.35 -7.56 -33.90
C THR A 141 12.87 -6.87 -35.16
N GLU A 142 11.89 -5.97 -35.05
CA GLU A 142 11.35 -5.20 -36.18
C GLU A 142 12.39 -4.21 -36.73
N ILE A 143 13.13 -3.52 -35.86
CA ILE A 143 14.24 -2.63 -36.26
C ILE A 143 15.36 -3.42 -36.95
N SER A 144 15.71 -4.61 -36.45
CA SER A 144 16.73 -5.46 -37.07
C SER A 144 16.31 -5.98 -38.45
N ARG A 145 15.01 -6.12 -38.71
CA ARG A 145 14.49 -6.59 -40.00
C ARG A 145 14.36 -5.49 -41.04
N ASP A 146 14.02 -4.26 -40.62
CA ASP A 146 13.86 -3.12 -41.52
C ASP A 146 14.29 -1.82 -40.82
N PRO A 147 15.57 -1.43 -40.91
CA PRO A 147 16.09 -0.26 -40.21
C PRO A 147 15.48 1.07 -40.69
N PHE A 148 14.85 1.09 -41.87
CA PHE A 148 14.24 2.30 -42.43
C PHE A 148 12.75 2.46 -42.08
N LYS A 149 12.06 1.38 -41.66
CA LYS A 149 10.70 1.45 -41.08
C LYS A 149 10.67 1.93 -39.62
N GLY A 150 11.81 1.88 -38.92
CA GLY A 150 11.92 2.09 -37.47
C GLY A 150 11.85 3.53 -36.93
N LYS A 151 11.28 4.50 -37.68
CA LYS A 151 11.27 5.93 -37.27
C LYS A 151 10.58 6.25 -35.94
N ARG A 152 9.90 5.30 -35.29
CA ARG A 152 9.21 5.50 -33.99
C ARG A 152 9.98 5.00 -32.76
N TYR A 153 11.08 4.29 -32.91
CA TYR A 153 11.88 3.86 -31.76
C TYR A 153 13.06 4.79 -31.55
N SER A 154 12.79 5.90 -30.88
CA SER A 154 13.84 6.84 -30.51
C SER A 154 14.75 6.26 -29.43
N LEU A 155 15.98 6.76 -29.35
CA LEU A 155 16.90 6.43 -28.27
C LEU A 155 16.27 6.73 -26.90
N ALA A 156 15.48 7.81 -26.80
CA ALA A 156 14.75 8.19 -25.60
C ALA A 156 13.72 7.11 -25.19
N THR A 157 12.92 6.60 -26.14
CA THR A 157 11.95 5.53 -25.89
C THR A 157 12.62 4.26 -25.36
N LYS A 158 13.81 3.92 -25.88
CA LYS A 158 14.60 2.78 -25.38
C LYS A 158 15.04 2.98 -23.93
N TYR A 159 15.52 4.18 -23.58
CA TYR A 159 15.92 4.49 -22.20
C TYR A 159 14.74 4.46 -21.24
N GLN A 160 13.62 5.10 -21.58
CA GLN A 160 12.40 5.10 -20.77
C GLN A 160 11.83 3.69 -20.58
N LEU A 161 11.84 2.86 -21.62
CA LEU A 161 11.38 1.47 -21.51
C LEU A 161 12.26 0.64 -20.57
N ASN A 162 13.58 0.82 -20.65
CA ASN A 162 14.52 0.12 -19.79
C ASN A 162 14.42 0.59 -18.33
N GLU A 163 14.20 1.88 -18.12
CA GLU A 163 13.94 2.45 -16.79
C GLU A 163 12.64 1.89 -16.19
N ASN A 164 11.55 1.87 -16.96
CA ASN A 164 10.29 1.29 -16.51
C ASN A 164 10.42 -0.21 -16.21
N LEU A 165 11.13 -0.98 -17.03
CA LEU A 165 11.43 -2.40 -16.75
C LEU A 165 12.18 -2.58 -15.42
N ARG A 166 13.24 -1.79 -15.19
CA ARG A 166 14.00 -1.83 -13.93
C ARG A 166 13.13 -1.43 -12.74
N GLY A 167 12.33 -0.37 -12.88
CA GLY A 167 11.41 0.10 -11.85
C GLY A 167 10.39 -0.97 -11.46
N LEU A 168 9.81 -1.65 -12.44
CA LEU A 168 8.87 -2.74 -12.21
C LEU A 168 9.51 -3.98 -11.59
N GLU A 169 10.75 -4.31 -11.93
CA GLU A 169 11.48 -5.41 -11.29
C GLU A 169 11.82 -5.13 -9.83
N ILE A 170 12.18 -3.89 -9.50
CA ILE A 170 12.39 -3.45 -8.12
C ILE A 170 11.06 -3.49 -7.37
N LEU A 171 10.00 -2.91 -7.95
CA LEU A 171 8.67 -2.88 -7.35
C LEU A 171 8.14 -4.29 -7.08
N ARG A 172 8.31 -5.23 -8.00
CA ARG A 172 7.91 -6.63 -7.80
C ARG A 172 8.65 -7.26 -6.61
N ARG A 173 9.96 -7.03 -6.49
CA ARG A 173 10.77 -7.56 -5.38
C ARG A 173 10.33 -6.97 -4.04
N LEU A 174 10.13 -5.65 -3.99
CA LEU A 174 9.65 -4.96 -2.79
C LEU A 174 8.24 -5.43 -2.38
N LEU A 175 7.34 -5.55 -3.35
CA LEU A 175 6.01 -6.05 -3.10
C LEU A 175 6.05 -7.50 -2.61
N LEU A 176 6.94 -8.34 -3.16
CA LEU A 176 7.07 -9.73 -2.73
C LEU A 176 7.56 -9.81 -1.28
N SER A 177 8.57 -9.01 -0.92
CA SER A 177 9.01 -8.91 0.48
C SER A 177 7.90 -8.42 1.40
N ALA A 178 7.13 -7.42 0.97
CA ALA A 178 6.02 -6.88 1.75
C ALA A 178 4.91 -7.94 1.93
N THR A 179 4.56 -8.69 0.87
CA THR A 179 3.57 -9.77 0.96
C THR A 179 4.04 -10.88 1.90
N LEU A 180 5.29 -11.33 1.80
CA LEU A 180 5.84 -12.36 2.70
C LEU A 180 5.83 -11.90 4.16
N PHE A 181 6.20 -10.65 4.42
CA PHE A 181 6.19 -10.07 5.77
C PHE A 181 4.76 -9.99 6.33
N ASN A 182 3.79 -9.49 5.55
CA ASN A 182 2.39 -9.43 5.96
C ASN A 182 1.80 -10.83 6.19
N SER A 183 2.13 -11.82 5.35
CA SER A 183 1.69 -13.19 5.54
C SER A 183 2.25 -13.81 6.82
N PHE A 184 3.52 -13.52 7.15
CA PHE A 184 4.13 -13.97 8.41
C PHE A 184 3.42 -13.37 9.63
N ILE A 185 3.12 -12.07 9.58
CA ILE A 185 2.33 -11.37 10.61
C ILE A 185 0.94 -12.00 10.74
N GLY A 186 0.22 -12.19 9.64
CA GLY A 186 -1.13 -12.77 9.65
C GLY A 186 -1.17 -14.20 10.20
N LEU A 187 -0.17 -15.02 9.87
CA LEU A 187 -0.01 -16.36 10.45
C LEU A 187 0.20 -16.29 11.97
N PHE A 188 1.06 -15.38 12.43
CA PHE A 188 1.33 -15.18 13.85
C PHE A 188 0.08 -14.75 14.63
N ILE A 189 -0.70 -13.81 14.09
CA ILE A 189 -2.01 -13.41 14.65
C ILE A 189 -2.93 -14.62 14.74
N THR A 190 -3.05 -15.39 13.67
CA THR A 190 -3.98 -16.55 13.61
C THR A 190 -3.62 -17.60 14.65
N ILE A 191 -2.33 -17.87 14.84
CA ILE A 191 -1.82 -18.75 15.90
C ILE A 191 -2.13 -18.15 17.28
N ALA A 192 -1.87 -16.86 17.49
CA ALA A 192 -2.16 -16.20 18.75
C ALA A 192 -3.64 -16.30 19.15
N TYR A 193 -4.56 -16.06 18.21
CA TYR A 193 -6.01 -16.24 18.42
C TYR A 193 -6.42 -17.71 18.64
N GLY A 194 -5.75 -18.66 17.98
CA GLY A 194 -6.03 -20.08 18.15
C GLY A 194 -5.58 -20.64 19.51
N PHE A 195 -4.52 -20.08 20.10
CA PHE A 195 -3.97 -20.52 21.39
C PHE A 195 -4.44 -19.69 22.59
N PHE A 196 -4.77 -18.41 22.39
CA PHE A 196 -5.19 -17.49 23.45
C PHE A 196 -6.59 -16.93 23.15
N ASN A 197 -7.48 -16.99 24.13
CA ASN A 197 -8.79 -16.32 24.05
C ASN A 197 -8.62 -14.79 23.93
N GLU A 198 -9.49 -14.11 23.17
CA GLU A 198 -9.45 -12.65 22.91
C GLU A 198 -9.32 -11.78 24.16
N SER A 199 -9.87 -12.24 25.28
CA SER A 199 -9.86 -11.54 26.57
C SER A 199 -8.61 -11.80 27.42
N SER A 200 -7.66 -12.61 26.94
CA SER A 200 -6.42 -12.88 27.67
C SER A 200 -5.49 -11.66 27.62
N PRO A 201 -4.96 -11.19 28.76
CA PRO A 201 -4.02 -10.05 28.78
C PRO A 201 -2.75 -10.33 27.96
N ILE A 202 -2.35 -11.60 27.83
CA ILE A 202 -1.22 -12.01 27.00
C ILE A 202 -1.52 -11.77 25.52
N ALA A 203 -2.74 -12.03 25.07
CA ALA A 203 -3.16 -11.80 23.69
C ALA A 203 -3.15 -10.30 23.36
N GLN A 204 -3.68 -9.46 24.27
CA GLN A 204 -3.69 -8.01 24.11
C GLN A 204 -2.27 -7.42 24.00
N ILE A 205 -1.33 -7.87 24.84
CA ILE A 205 0.09 -7.46 24.75
C ILE A 205 0.70 -7.90 23.41
N LEU A 206 0.38 -9.12 22.95
CA LEU A 206 0.86 -9.64 21.66
C LEU A 206 0.33 -8.79 20.49
N PHE A 207 -0.95 -8.42 20.52
CA PHE A 207 -1.57 -7.56 19.50
C PHE A 207 -1.00 -6.16 19.52
N SER A 208 -0.80 -5.56 20.70
CA SER A 208 -0.17 -4.24 20.83
C SER A 208 1.28 -4.25 20.32
N PHE A 209 2.04 -5.32 20.55
CA PHE A 209 3.39 -5.49 20.02
C PHE A 209 3.40 -5.68 18.50
N LEU A 210 2.46 -6.47 17.98
CA LEU A 210 2.33 -6.73 16.55
C LEU A 210 1.91 -5.47 15.78
N ASP A 211 0.96 -4.71 16.33
CA ASP A 211 0.59 -3.40 15.83
C ASP A 211 1.77 -2.41 15.83
N MET A 212 2.67 -2.49 16.82
CA MET A 212 3.90 -1.69 16.86
C MET A 212 4.85 -2.08 15.73
N LEU A 213 4.99 -3.38 15.44
CA LEU A 213 5.80 -3.87 14.33
C LEU A 213 5.23 -3.44 12.97
N ILE A 214 3.90 -3.46 12.82
CA ILE A 214 3.22 -2.93 11.63
C ILE A 214 3.51 -1.42 11.50
N GLY A 215 3.42 -0.67 12.60
CA GLY A 215 3.71 0.76 12.63
C GLY A 215 5.17 1.14 12.33
N LEU A 216 6.12 0.23 12.52
CA LEU A 216 7.55 0.43 12.20
C LEU A 216 7.89 0.13 10.74
N TRP A 217 7.05 -0.66 10.06
CA TRP A 217 7.25 -1.08 8.67
C TRP A 217 6.51 -0.18 7.66
N VAL A 218 5.55 0.60 8.17
CA VAL A 218 4.83 1.69 7.48
C VAL A 218 5.70 2.93 7.34
#